data_AF-A0A645IV94-F1
#
_entry.id   AF-A0A645IV94-F1
#
_cell.length_a   1.000
_cell.length_b   1.000
_cell.length_c   1.000
_cell.angle_alpha   90.00
_cell.angle_beta   90.00
_cell.angle_gamma   90.00
#
_symmetry.space_group_name_H-M   'P 1'
#
loop_
_entity.id
_entity.type
_entity.pdbx_description
1 polymer ?
#
loop_
_entity_poly.entity_id
_entity_poly.type
_entity_poly.pdbx_seq_one_letter_code
_entity_poly.pdbx_strand_id
1 'polypeptide(L)'
;MKKKVLVIMTTAILTIGAVTAVYAKENNTQNNFGFGRGMMYQNNINSNGTYNQMIDLMKNNGFEDAAKAMENRDFDSMNNFMNNITDEQYNQMTDIMKNNGYEGMAKMMGSVSRQEMVDIHNSMMGR
;
A
#
# COMPACT_ATOMS: atom_id res chain seq x y z
N MET A 1 34.90 12.99 33.58
CA MET A 1 33.48 13.38 33.70
C MET A 1 33.30 14.84 33.29
N LYS A 2 32.71 15.11 32.12
CA LYS A 2 32.18 16.43 31.75
C LYS A 2 30.84 16.21 31.04
N LYS A 3 29.85 16.96 31.49
CA LYS A 3 28.42 16.71 31.38
C LYS A 3 27.85 17.31 30.09
N LYS A 4 26.90 16.58 29.49
CA LYS A 4 25.58 16.99 28.94
C LYS A 4 25.54 18.12 27.89
N VAL A 5 24.38 18.21 27.21
CA VAL A 5 23.88 19.29 26.30
C VAL A 5 23.99 18.86 24.82
N LEU A 6 22.95 18.82 23.99
CA LEU A 6 21.58 19.34 24.02
C LEU A 6 20.70 18.47 23.09
N VAL A 7 19.51 18.07 23.54
CA VAL A 7 18.46 17.50 22.69
C VAL A 7 17.78 18.65 21.95
N ILE A 8 17.75 18.61 20.61
CA ILE A 8 16.90 19.50 19.82
C ILE A 8 15.69 18.67 19.41
N MET A 9 14.60 18.80 20.18
CA MET A 9 13.28 18.34 19.74
C MET A 9 12.83 19.29 18.63
N THR A 10 12.94 18.86 17.39
CA THR A 10 12.26 19.49 16.26
C THR A 10 10.76 19.26 16.40
N THR A 11 10.06 20.25 16.97
CA THR A 11 8.60 20.30 16.93
C THR A 11 8.16 20.61 15.50
N ALA A 12 7.78 19.57 14.75
CA ALA A 12 7.04 19.74 13.51
C ALA A 12 5.61 20.17 13.86
N ILE A 13 5.29 21.45 13.65
CA ILE A 13 3.94 21.95 13.77
C ILE A 13 3.16 21.47 12.54
N LEU A 14 2.32 20.46 12.71
CA LEU A 14 1.34 20.07 11.70
C LEU A 14 0.16 21.04 11.81
N THR A 15 0.13 22.06 10.96
CA THR A 15 -1.05 22.91 10.77
C THR A 15 -2.17 22.08 10.14
N ILE A 16 -3.26 21.90 10.89
CA ILE A 16 -4.49 21.24 10.43
C ILE A 16 -5.24 22.23 9.53
N GLY A 17 -5.11 22.06 8.22
CA GLY A 17 -6.01 22.68 7.24
C GLY A 17 -7.26 21.82 7.11
N ALA A 18 -8.35 22.21 7.76
CA ALA A 18 -9.64 21.58 7.56
C ALA A 18 -10.16 21.94 6.16
N VAL A 19 -10.10 20.99 5.22
CA VAL A 19 -10.84 21.07 3.97
C VAL A 19 -11.90 19.97 3.99
N THR A 20 -13.07 20.30 4.51
CA THR A 20 -14.26 19.46 4.37
C THR A 20 -14.78 19.61 2.95
N ALA A 21 -14.34 18.74 2.04
CA ALA A 21 -15.05 18.47 0.80
C ALA A 21 -15.89 17.21 1.02
N VAL A 22 -17.18 17.39 1.30
CA VAL A 22 -18.13 16.27 1.35
C VAL A 22 -18.38 15.83 -0.09
N TYR A 23 -17.62 14.83 -0.53
CA TYR A 23 -17.91 14.12 -1.78
C TYR A 23 -19.01 13.10 -1.50
N ALA A 24 -20.22 13.38 -1.98
CA ALA A 24 -21.25 12.36 -2.11
C ALA A 24 -20.89 11.49 -3.32
N LYS A 25 -20.24 10.34 -3.08
CA LYS A 25 -20.07 9.28 -4.10
C LYS A 25 -21.36 8.46 -4.12
N GLU A 26 -22.18 8.70 -5.13
CA GLU A 26 -23.37 7.91 -5.45
C GLU A 26 -22.94 6.46 -5.73
N ASN A 27 -23.34 5.55 -4.85
CA ASN A 27 -23.07 4.13 -4.97
C ASN A 27 -24.10 3.50 -5.92
N ASN A 28 -23.70 3.31 -7.18
CA ASN A 28 -24.42 2.41 -8.07
C ASN A 28 -23.50 1.70 -9.07
N THR A 29 -22.51 1.01 -8.52
CA THR A 29 -21.88 -0.08 -9.25
C THR A 29 -21.76 -1.27 -8.32
N GLN A 30 -22.74 -2.16 -8.40
CA GLN A 30 -22.53 -3.57 -8.07
C GLN A 30 -21.47 -4.12 -9.02
N ASN A 31 -20.22 -3.75 -8.77
CA ASN A 31 -19.07 -4.37 -9.37
C ASN A 31 -18.89 -5.67 -8.63
N ASN A 32 -19.51 -6.70 -9.17
CA ASN A 32 -19.27 -8.11 -8.85
C ASN A 32 -17.85 -8.49 -9.33
N PHE A 33 -16.84 -7.73 -8.88
CA PHE A 33 -15.44 -8.00 -9.15
C PHE A 33 -15.07 -9.17 -8.26
N GLY A 34 -14.89 -10.34 -8.87
CA GLY A 34 -14.35 -11.54 -8.22
C GLY A 34 -12.90 -11.31 -7.82
N PHE A 35 -12.70 -10.53 -6.76
CA PHE A 35 -11.41 -10.13 -6.20
C PHE A 35 -10.52 -11.32 -5.83
N GLY A 36 -11.11 -12.48 -5.49
CA GLY A 36 -10.38 -13.61 -4.92
C GLY A 36 -9.67 -14.55 -5.89
N ARG A 37 -9.90 -14.49 -7.22
CA ARG A 37 -9.42 -15.55 -8.14
C ARG A 37 -8.61 -15.09 -9.35
N GLY A 38 -8.64 -13.80 -9.70
CA GLY A 38 -7.98 -13.28 -10.90
C GLY A 38 -6.67 -12.52 -10.69
N MET A 39 -6.38 -12.04 -9.47
CA MET A 39 -5.29 -11.06 -9.27
C MET A 39 -3.87 -11.60 -9.43
N MET A 40 -3.67 -12.92 -9.32
CA MET A 40 -2.37 -13.57 -9.54
C MET A 40 -2.32 -14.35 -10.86
N TYR A 41 -3.31 -14.20 -11.75
CA TYR A 41 -3.43 -15.07 -12.94
C TYR A 41 -2.91 -14.47 -14.23
N GLN A 42 -2.36 -13.25 -14.20
CA GLN A 42 -1.82 -12.61 -15.40
C GLN A 42 -0.36 -12.22 -15.24
N ASN A 43 0.47 -13.21 -14.93
CA ASN A 43 1.84 -13.25 -15.43
C ASN A 43 2.29 -14.72 -15.49
N ASN A 44 2.59 -15.17 -16.71
CA ASN A 44 3.10 -16.50 -17.02
C ASN A 44 4.57 -16.59 -16.56
N ILE A 45 4.79 -16.53 -15.25
CA ILE A 45 6.11 -16.49 -14.62
C ILE A 45 6.05 -17.43 -13.41
N ASN A 46 7.02 -18.34 -13.35
CA ASN A 46 7.20 -19.37 -12.34
C ASN A 46 6.86 -18.85 -10.92
N SER A 47 5.78 -19.35 -10.30
CA SER A 47 5.08 -18.70 -9.18
C SER A 47 5.91 -18.45 -7.90
N ASN A 48 7.01 -19.17 -7.69
CA ASN A 48 7.94 -18.90 -6.59
C ASN A 48 8.91 -17.74 -6.90
N GLY A 49 9.26 -17.53 -8.17
CA GLY A 49 10.13 -16.44 -8.59
C GLY A 49 9.44 -15.09 -8.44
N THR A 50 8.18 -14.99 -8.87
CA THR A 50 7.42 -13.73 -8.87
C THR A 50 7.16 -13.19 -7.46
N TYR A 51 6.89 -14.08 -6.49
CA TYR A 51 6.66 -13.66 -5.10
C TYR A 51 7.92 -13.04 -4.46
N ASN A 52 9.05 -13.74 -4.58
CA ASN A 52 10.32 -13.24 -4.06
C ASN A 52 10.79 -11.98 -4.81
N GLN A 53 10.57 -11.92 -6.13
CA GLN A 53 10.84 -10.71 -6.92
C GLN A 53 10.02 -9.50 -6.44
N MET A 54 8.77 -9.69 -6.05
CA MET A 54 7.97 -8.60 -5.48
C MET A 54 8.49 -8.15 -4.12
N ILE A 55 8.87 -9.09 -3.25
CA ILE A 55 9.49 -8.77 -1.95
C ILE A 55 10.77 -7.96 -2.16
N ASP A 56 11.66 -8.44 -3.03
CA ASP A 56 12.91 -7.76 -3.33
C ASP A 56 12.68 -6.38 -3.94
N LEU A 57 11.70 -6.26 -4.84
CA LEU A 57 11.30 -4.98 -5.41
C LEU A 57 10.85 -4.01 -4.33
N MET A 58 10.01 -4.43 -3.39
CA MET A 58 9.55 -3.59 -2.29
C MET A 58 10.70 -3.20 -1.36
N LYS A 59 11.58 -4.14 -0.99
CA LYS A 59 12.79 -3.85 -0.20
C LYS A 59 13.66 -2.78 -0.88
N ASN A 60 13.91 -2.94 -2.18
CA ASN A 60 14.78 -2.04 -2.95
C ASN A 60 14.19 -0.63 -3.17
N ASN A 61 12.87 -0.46 -2.99
CA ASN A 61 12.20 0.82 -3.20
C ASN A 61 11.69 1.47 -1.89
N GLY A 62 12.26 1.10 -0.74
CA GLY A 62 11.96 1.76 0.53
C GLY A 62 10.69 1.25 1.25
N PHE A 63 10.12 0.13 0.79
CA PHE A 63 8.98 -0.53 1.44
C PHE A 63 9.43 -1.77 2.24
N GLU A 64 10.57 -1.66 2.94
CA GLU A 64 11.20 -2.80 3.62
C GLU A 64 10.30 -3.46 4.66
N ASP A 65 9.57 -2.68 5.46
CA ASP A 65 8.68 -3.22 6.50
C ASP A 65 7.49 -4.00 5.89
N ALA A 66 6.89 -3.47 4.83
CA ALA A 66 5.83 -4.17 4.10
C ALA A 66 6.37 -5.43 3.40
N ALA A 67 7.58 -5.36 2.86
CA ALA A 67 8.23 -6.52 2.24
C ALA A 67 8.56 -7.63 3.26
N LYS A 68 9.03 -7.28 4.47
CA LYS A 68 9.23 -8.23 5.58
C LYS A 68 7.90 -8.83 6.04
N ALA A 69 6.85 -8.02 6.12
CA ALA A 69 5.51 -8.52 6.45
C ALA A 69 5.03 -9.54 5.41
N MET A 70 5.26 -9.30 4.11
CA MET A 70 5.01 -10.30 3.06
C MET A 70 5.87 -11.56 3.26
N GLU A 71 7.18 -11.40 3.42
CA GLU A 71 8.12 -12.52 3.59
C GLU A 71 7.71 -13.45 4.74
N ASN A 72 7.32 -12.87 5.87
CA ASN A 72 6.89 -13.59 7.08
C ASN A 72 5.42 -14.02 7.06
N ARG A 73 4.66 -13.63 6.02
CA ARG A 73 3.19 -13.80 5.97
C ARG A 73 2.49 -13.18 7.18
N ASP A 74 3.02 -12.06 7.65
CA ASP A 74 2.47 -11.29 8.77
C ASP A 74 1.36 -10.36 8.26
N PHE A 75 0.14 -10.89 8.31
CA PHE A 75 -1.06 -10.18 7.87
C PHE A 75 -1.41 -8.98 8.74
N ASP A 76 -1.06 -9.00 10.03
CA ASP A 76 -1.35 -7.89 10.93
C ASP A 76 -0.44 -6.69 10.66
N SER A 77 0.85 -6.95 10.44
CA SER A 77 1.79 -5.90 10.01
C SER A 77 1.43 -5.35 8.63
N MET A 78 1.01 -6.21 7.70
CA MET A 78 0.54 -5.76 6.38
C MET A 78 -0.74 -4.92 6.48
N ASN A 79 -1.68 -5.34 7.31
CA ASN A 79 -2.90 -4.57 7.60
C ASN A 79 -2.56 -3.19 8.15
N ASN A 80 -1.65 -3.14 9.12
CA ASN A 80 -1.23 -1.89 9.73
C ASN A 80 -0.55 -0.97 8.71
N PHE A 81 0.33 -1.53 7.87
CA PHE A 81 0.96 -0.79 6.76
C PHE A 81 -0.10 -0.20 5.81
N MET A 82 -1.05 -1.01 5.34
CA MET A 82 -2.08 -0.55 4.41
C MET A 82 -2.97 0.54 5.02
N ASN A 83 -3.37 0.40 6.29
CA ASN A 83 -4.19 1.41 6.96
C ASN A 83 -3.45 2.74 7.20
N ASN A 84 -2.12 2.72 7.25
CA ASN A 84 -1.29 3.91 7.51
C ASN A 84 -0.51 4.40 6.27
N ILE A 85 -0.71 3.78 5.11
CA ILE A 85 -0.04 4.20 3.88
C ILE A 85 -0.48 5.62 3.51
N THR A 86 0.47 6.47 3.09
CA THR A 86 0.14 7.81 2.58
C THR A 86 -0.27 7.75 1.11
N ASP A 87 -0.94 8.79 0.61
CA ASP A 87 -1.27 8.86 -0.82
C ASP A 87 0.00 8.90 -1.69
N GLU A 88 1.07 9.52 -1.21
CA GLU A 88 2.37 9.54 -1.87
C GLU A 88 2.97 8.14 -1.97
N GLN A 89 3.01 7.40 -0.86
CA GLN A 89 3.49 6.01 -0.82
C GLN A 89 2.63 5.09 -1.69
N TYR A 90 1.32 5.30 -1.72
CA TYR A 90 0.40 4.56 -2.57
C TYR A 90 0.68 4.78 -4.06
N ASN A 91 0.90 6.04 -4.46
CA ASN A 91 1.26 6.40 -5.83
C ASN A 91 2.64 5.85 -6.21
N GLN A 92 3.63 5.99 -5.33
CA GLN A 92 4.96 5.41 -5.52
C GLN A 92 4.89 3.90 -5.75
N MET A 93 4.12 3.18 -4.92
CA MET A 93 3.92 1.74 -5.06
C MET A 93 3.26 1.42 -6.41
N THR A 94 2.26 2.20 -6.84
CA THR A 94 1.62 2.05 -8.14
C THR A 94 2.61 2.21 -9.30
N ASP A 95 3.47 3.23 -9.25
CA ASP A 95 4.50 3.48 -10.26
C ASP A 95 5.56 2.39 -10.31
N ILE A 96 6.00 1.91 -9.15
CA ILE A 96 6.93 0.79 -9.04
C ILE A 96 6.33 -0.45 -9.69
N MET A 97 5.08 -0.78 -9.38
CA MET A 97 4.40 -1.92 -10.00
C MET A 97 4.32 -1.78 -11.52
N LYS A 98 3.97 -0.58 -12.01
CA LYS A 98 3.89 -0.29 -13.44
C LYS A 98 5.23 -0.49 -14.15
N ASN A 99 6.29 0.03 -13.56
CA ASN A 99 7.62 0.05 -14.17
C ASN A 99 8.35 -1.30 -14.11
N ASN A 100 7.85 -2.26 -13.31
CA ASN A 100 8.49 -3.55 -13.08
C ASN A 100 7.69 -4.75 -13.61
N GLY A 101 6.82 -4.51 -14.61
CA GLY A 101 6.07 -5.59 -15.29
C GLY A 101 4.84 -6.08 -14.53
N TYR A 102 4.41 -5.35 -13.49
CA TYR A 102 3.15 -5.58 -12.78
C TYR A 102 2.07 -4.58 -13.23
N GLU A 103 2.01 -4.30 -14.53
CA GLU A 103 1.08 -3.31 -15.12
C GLU A 103 -0.38 -3.57 -14.76
N GLY A 104 -0.80 -4.84 -14.70
CA GLY A 104 -2.16 -5.21 -14.29
C GLY A 104 -2.49 -4.76 -12.87
N MET A 105 -1.55 -4.96 -11.94
CA MET A 105 -1.69 -4.52 -10.55
C MET A 105 -1.65 -3.00 -10.44
N ALA A 106 -0.73 -2.35 -11.16
CA ALA A 106 -0.64 -0.89 -11.19
C ALA A 106 -1.89 -0.22 -11.77
N LYS A 107 -2.45 -0.78 -12.85
CA LYS A 107 -3.70 -0.28 -13.45
C LYS A 107 -4.86 -0.37 -12.47
N MET A 108 -4.93 -1.46 -11.70
CA MET A 108 -5.94 -1.60 -10.66
C MET A 108 -5.74 -0.56 -9.55
N MET A 109 -4.53 -0.43 -9.00
CA MET A 109 -4.25 0.56 -7.97
C MET A 109 -4.53 1.98 -8.45
N GLY A 110 -4.13 2.33 -9.67
CA GLY A 110 -4.44 3.64 -10.27
C GLY A 110 -5.92 3.84 -10.63
N SER A 111 -6.76 2.80 -10.61
CA SER A 111 -8.20 2.91 -10.91
C SER A 111 -9.07 3.20 -9.69
N VAL A 112 -8.51 3.09 -8.48
CA VAL A 112 -9.20 3.35 -7.21
C VAL A 112 -8.40 4.35 -6.39
N SER A 113 -9.06 5.03 -5.45
CA SER A 113 -8.34 5.89 -4.50
C SER A 113 -7.57 5.04 -3.48
N ARG A 114 -6.56 5.63 -2.82
CA ARG A 114 -5.87 4.99 -1.69
C ARG A 114 -6.87 4.51 -0.63
N GLN A 115 -7.84 5.34 -0.24
CA GLN A 115 -8.84 4.96 0.76
C GLN A 115 -9.68 3.76 0.30
N GLU A 116 -10.11 3.77 -0.95
CA GLU A 116 -10.88 2.65 -1.53
C GLU A 116 -10.03 1.36 -1.57
N MET A 117 -8.73 1.45 -1.82
CA MET A 117 -7.83 0.30 -1.71
C MET A 117 -7.72 -0.23 -0.27
N VAL A 118 -7.66 0.65 0.73
CA VAL A 118 -7.66 0.27 2.15
C VAL A 118 -8.97 -0.44 2.51
N ASP A 119 -10.11 0.09 2.05
CA ASP A 119 -11.43 -0.51 2.32
C ASP A 119 -11.55 -1.90 1.67
N ILE A 120 -11.06 -2.05 0.43
CA ILE A 120 -10.97 -3.35 -0.26
C ILE A 120 -10.08 -4.32 0.53
N HIS A 121 -8.93 -3.86 1.00
CA HIS A 121 -7.99 -4.67 1.77
C HIS A 121 -8.60 -5.17 3.09
N ASN A 122 -9.24 -4.28 3.84
CA ASN A 122 -9.91 -4.62 5.10
C ASN A 122 -11.07 -5.61 4.87
N SER A 123 -11.87 -5.39 3.81
CA SER A 123 -12.93 -6.33 3.39
C SER A 123 -12.40 -7.74 3.10
N MET A 124 -11.24 -7.87 2.45
CA MET A 124 -10.63 -9.18 2.18
C MET A 124 -10.17 -9.90 3.45
N MET A 125 -9.74 -9.15 4.47
CA MET A 125 -9.35 -9.72 5.76
C MET A 125 -10.54 -9.96 6.70
N GLY A 126 -11.75 -9.52 6.32
CA GLY A 126 -12.92 -9.58 7.18
C GLY A 126 -12.83 -8.61 8.37
N ARG A 127 -12.22 -7.43 8.15
CA ARG A 127 -12.03 -6.37 9.13
C ARG A 127 -12.78 -5.10 8.74
#